data_AF-A0A2S2NL60-F1
#
_entry.id   AF-A0A2S2NL60-F1
#
_cell.length_a   1.000
_cell.length_b   1.000
_cell.length_c   1.000
_cell.angle_alpha   90.00
_cell.angle_beta   90.00
_cell.angle_gamma   90.00
#
_symmetry.space_group_name_H-M   'P 1'
#
loop_
_entity.id
_entity.type
_entity.pdbx_description
1 polymer ?
#
loop_
_entity_poly.entity_id
_entity_poly.type
_entity_poly.pdbx_seq_one_letter_code
_entity_poly.pdbx_strand_id
1 'polypeptide(L)'
;NELLDKEIDDFICVNTKKLFKRFAINTIFLNEDPLKWANNEEYNKALLVLKNIPVINDVAERGVKLIEDYNNKITKDESQKQYLLQVVSDYCKKYPDHRKET
;
A
#
# COMPACT_ATOMS: atom_id res chain seq x y z
N ASN A 1 16.00 -1.20 -8.13
CA ASN A 1 16.70 0.05 -7.72
C ASN A 1 16.18 1.31 -8.41
N GLU A 2 15.11 1.27 -9.20
CA GLU A 2 14.55 2.41 -9.96
C GLU A 2 13.68 3.39 -9.13
N LEU A 3 13.41 3.06 -7.87
CA LEU A 3 12.64 3.89 -6.93
C LEU A 3 13.53 4.78 -6.04
N LEU A 4 14.85 4.54 -6.03
CA LEU A 4 15.79 5.29 -5.18
C LEU A 4 16.20 6.63 -5.79
N ASP A 5 16.04 6.79 -7.11
CA ASP A 5 16.44 7.99 -7.86
C ASP A 5 15.27 8.94 -8.17
N LYS A 6 14.06 8.64 -7.70
CA LYS A 6 12.88 9.48 -7.95
C LYS A 6 12.67 10.46 -6.81
N GLU A 7 12.53 11.73 -7.15
CA GLU A 7 12.20 12.77 -6.19
C GLU A 7 10.69 12.85 -5.99
N ILE A 8 10.24 13.51 -4.91
CA ILE A 8 8.82 13.50 -4.52
C ILE A 8 7.92 14.22 -5.53
N ASP A 9 8.46 15.14 -6.33
CA ASP A 9 7.80 15.78 -7.47
C ASP A 9 7.41 14.79 -8.56
N ASP A 10 8.22 13.73 -8.81
CA ASP A 10 7.90 12.65 -9.75
C ASP A 10 6.63 11.87 -9.36
N PHE A 11 6.24 11.96 -8.09
CA PHE A 11 5.05 11.30 -7.55
C PHE A 11 3.86 12.25 -7.39
N ILE A 12 3.94 13.53 -7.76
CA ILE A 12 2.82 14.47 -7.63
C ILE A 12 1.83 14.30 -8.78
N CYS A 13 0.79 13.50 -8.54
CA CYS A 13 -0.34 13.34 -9.45
C CYS A 13 -1.66 13.79 -8.79
N VAL A 14 -2.78 13.64 -9.51
CA VAL A 14 -4.13 13.91 -8.96
C VAL A 14 -4.39 13.10 -7.68
N ASN A 15 -3.86 11.87 -7.59
CA ASN A 15 -4.01 11.05 -6.39
C ASN A 15 -3.19 11.58 -5.22
N THR A 16 -2.02 12.16 -5.47
CA THR A 16 -1.17 12.78 -4.45
C THR A 16 -1.80 14.05 -3.89
N LYS A 17 -2.50 14.83 -4.72
CA LYS A 17 -3.32 15.96 -4.23
C LYS A 17 -4.45 15.49 -3.31
N LYS A 18 -5.10 14.36 -3.61
CA LYS A 18 -6.12 13.76 -2.71
C LYS A 18 -5.50 13.32 -1.39
N LEU A 19 -4.30 12.74 -1.41
CA LEU A 19 -3.55 12.36 -0.22
C LEU A 19 -3.27 13.58 0.66
N PHE A 20 -2.71 14.66 0.08
CA PHE A 20 -2.42 15.89 0.81
C PHE A 20 -3.67 16.49 1.43
N LYS A 21 -4.79 16.52 0.70
CA LYS A 21 -6.09 16.95 1.26
C LYS A 21 -6.54 16.07 2.43
N ARG A 22 -6.42 14.75 2.32
CA ARG A 22 -6.82 13.80 3.38
C ARG A 22 -6.02 13.97 4.66
N PHE A 23 -4.73 14.25 4.54
CA PHE A 23 -3.82 14.43 5.68
C PHE A 23 -3.64 15.91 6.08
N ALA A 24 -4.45 16.82 5.53
CA ALA A 24 -4.35 18.27 5.75
C ALA A 24 -2.94 18.83 5.55
N ILE A 25 -2.20 18.27 4.58
CA ILE A 25 -0.85 18.72 4.22
C ILE A 25 -0.96 20.01 3.40
N ASN A 26 -0.24 21.03 3.83
CA ASN A 26 -0.12 22.29 3.11
C ASN A 26 0.68 22.08 1.81
N THR A 27 0.14 22.54 0.69
CA THR A 27 0.74 22.35 -0.63
C THR A 27 1.47 23.59 -1.16
N ILE A 28 1.65 24.63 -0.33
CA ILE A 28 2.30 25.88 -0.75
C ILE A 28 3.72 25.62 -1.26
N PHE A 29 4.45 24.68 -0.65
CA PHE A 29 5.81 24.31 -1.07
C PHE A 29 5.89 23.78 -2.51
N LEU A 30 4.79 23.24 -3.07
CA LEU A 30 4.77 22.77 -4.47
C LEU A 30 4.96 23.88 -5.50
N ASN A 31 4.82 25.15 -5.10
CA ASN A 31 5.07 26.30 -5.97
C ASN A 31 6.53 26.77 -5.92
N GLU A 32 7.34 26.21 -5.03
CA GLU A 32 8.76 26.50 -4.92
C GLU A 32 9.58 25.49 -5.70
N ASP A 33 10.78 25.91 -6.11
CA ASP A 33 11.77 25.03 -6.74
C ASP A 33 12.06 23.82 -5.83
N PRO A 34 11.95 22.57 -6.32
CA PRO A 34 12.26 21.36 -5.56
C PRO A 34 13.62 21.38 -4.86
N LEU A 35 14.62 22.04 -5.46
CA LEU A 35 15.96 22.21 -4.87
C LEU A 35 15.94 22.96 -3.53
N LYS A 36 14.88 23.73 -3.25
CA LYS A 36 14.70 24.49 -2.01
C LYS A 36 13.87 23.76 -0.96
N TRP A 37 13.21 22.65 -1.31
CA TRP A 37 12.27 21.96 -0.42
C TRP A 37 12.93 21.44 0.86
N ALA A 38 14.19 21.01 0.79
CA ALA A 38 14.93 20.55 1.97
C ALA A 38 14.95 21.58 3.11
N ASN A 39 14.95 22.88 2.76
CA ASN A 39 14.95 23.99 3.72
C ASN A 39 13.55 24.55 3.99
N ASN A 40 12.51 24.06 3.30
CA ASN A 40 11.13 24.51 3.47
C ASN A 40 10.47 23.80 4.67
N GLU A 41 9.90 24.58 5.59
CA GLU A 41 9.29 24.05 6.81
C GLU A 41 8.03 23.20 6.52
N GLU A 42 7.19 23.64 5.59
CA GLU A 42 5.94 22.96 5.21
C GLU A 42 6.24 21.64 4.49
N TYR A 43 7.29 21.60 3.68
CA TYR A 43 7.80 20.36 3.10
C TYR A 43 8.24 19.37 4.19
N ASN A 44 9.04 19.83 5.16
CA ASN A 44 9.53 18.96 6.23
C ASN A 44 8.38 18.42 7.10
N LYS A 45 7.36 19.24 7.40
CA LYS A 45 6.13 18.80 8.07
C LYS A 45 5.37 17.76 7.24
N ALA A 46 5.19 18.01 5.94
CA ALA A 46 4.55 17.07 5.02
C ALA A 46 5.29 15.72 5.01
N LEU A 47 6.62 15.76 4.90
CA LEU A 47 7.47 14.58 4.88
C LEU A 47 7.36 13.77 6.17
N LEU A 48 7.31 14.43 7.34
CA LEU A 48 7.11 13.77 8.62
C LEU A 48 5.75 13.06 8.69
N VAL A 49 4.68 13.72 8.24
CA VAL A 49 3.34 13.11 8.18
C VAL A 49 3.35 11.88 7.28
N LEU A 50 3.91 11.99 6.07
CA LEU A 50 3.97 10.90 5.11
C LEU A 50 4.82 9.72 5.58
N LYS A 51 5.97 9.98 6.22
CA LYS A 51 6.82 8.92 6.81
C LYS A 51 6.14 8.19 7.96
N ASN A 52 5.27 8.88 8.69
CA ASN A 52 4.50 8.31 9.79
C ASN A 52 3.18 7.70 9.33
N ILE A 53 2.83 7.75 8.04
CA ILE A 53 1.74 6.93 7.51
C ILE A 53 2.20 5.48 7.67
N PRO A 54 1.49 4.68 8.50
CA PRO A 54 1.82 3.29 8.58
C PRO A 54 1.63 2.70 7.18
N VAL A 55 2.69 2.06 6.65
CA VAL A 55 2.54 1.12 5.53
C VAL A 55 1.92 -0.14 6.13
N ILE A 56 0.72 0.03 6.69
CA ILE A 56 -0.07 -1.07 7.21
C ILE A 56 -0.43 -1.87 5.97
N ASN A 57 0.33 -2.93 5.77
CA ASN A 57 -0.09 -4.31 5.93
C ASN A 57 -1.59 -4.63 6.03
N ASP A 58 -2.55 -3.69 6.03
CA ASP A 58 -3.99 -3.93 6.06
C ASP A 58 -4.40 -4.98 5.02
N VAL A 59 -3.77 -4.95 3.83
CA VAL A 59 -4.03 -5.95 2.79
C VAL A 59 -3.48 -7.33 3.18
N ALA A 60 -2.28 -7.41 3.75
CA ALA A 60 -1.69 -8.69 4.13
C ALA A 60 -2.23 -9.21 5.48
N GLU A 61 -2.52 -8.36 6.46
CA GLU A 61 -3.29 -8.65 7.67
C GLU A 61 -4.70 -9.13 7.32
N ARG A 62 -5.38 -8.46 6.38
CA ARG A 62 -6.66 -8.94 5.87
C ARG A 62 -6.53 -10.27 5.15
N GLY A 63 -5.44 -10.50 4.41
CA GLY A 63 -5.15 -11.78 3.76
C GLY A 63 -4.94 -12.91 4.77
N VAL A 64 -4.11 -12.67 5.79
CA VAL A 64 -3.87 -13.61 6.90
C VAL A 64 -5.17 -13.90 7.63
N LYS A 65 -5.92 -12.86 8.02
CA LYS A 65 -7.19 -13.01 8.72
C LYS A 65 -8.22 -13.80 7.91
N LEU A 66 -8.28 -13.57 6.61
CA LEU A 66 -9.18 -14.29 5.71
C LEU A 66 -8.81 -15.78 5.62
N ILE A 67 -7.52 -16.10 5.52
CA ILE A 67 -7.05 -17.49 5.51
C ILE A 67 -7.31 -18.16 6.86
N GLU A 68 -7.03 -17.49 7.98
CA GLU A 68 -7.30 -18.00 9.33
C GLU A 68 -8.79 -18.30 9.54
N ASP A 69 -9.66 -17.35 9.20
CA ASP A 69 -11.11 -17.51 9.36
C ASP A 69 -11.68 -18.60 8.42
N TYR A 70 -11.12 -18.75 7.22
CA TYR A 70 -11.57 -19.76 6.26
C TYR A 70 -11.07 -21.17 6.63
N ASN A 71 -9.81 -21.30 7.04
CA ASN A 71 -9.24 -22.57 7.47
C ASN A 71 -10.01 -23.16 8.65
N ASN A 72 -10.40 -22.34 9.63
CA ASN A 72 -11.18 -22.79 10.78
C ASN A 72 -12.60 -23.29 10.43
N LYS A 73 -13.13 -22.96 9.25
CA LYS A 73 -14.47 -23.38 8.79
C LYS A 73 -14.46 -24.69 8.01
N ILE A 74 -13.38 -25.01 7.31
CA ILE A 74 -13.29 -26.22 6.47
C ILE A 74 -12.76 -27.41 7.25
N THR A 75 -11.63 -27.24 7.92
CA THR A 75 -10.95 -28.36 8.58
C THR A 75 -10.03 -27.87 9.70
N LYS A 76 -9.99 -28.63 10.78
CA LYS A 76 -9.06 -28.41 11.89
C LYS A 76 -7.73 -29.15 11.69
N ASP A 77 -7.64 -30.00 10.68
CA ASP A 77 -6.43 -30.77 10.36
C ASP A 77 -5.42 -29.92 9.58
N GLU A 78 -4.21 -29.79 10.11
CA GLU A 78 -3.15 -28.95 9.50
C GLU A 78 -2.69 -29.48 8.14
N SER A 79 -2.66 -30.80 7.92
CA SER A 79 -2.25 -31.36 6.63
C SER A 79 -3.25 -31.00 5.53
N GLN A 80 -4.54 -31.02 5.86
CA GLN A 80 -5.60 -30.61 4.94
C GLN A 80 -5.58 -29.09 4.67
N LYS A 81 -5.25 -28.26 5.67
CA LYS A 81 -5.06 -26.81 5.47
C LYS A 81 -3.92 -26.52 4.48
N GLN A 82 -2.78 -27.20 4.63
CA GLN A 82 -1.65 -27.03 3.72
C GLN A 82 -1.98 -27.48 2.29
N TYR A 83 -2.70 -28.59 2.14
CA TYR A 83 -3.16 -29.05 0.83
C TYR A 83 -4.11 -28.04 0.18
N LEU A 84 -5.06 -27.48 0.94
CA LEU A 84 -6.00 -26.48 0.45
C LEU A 84 -5.28 -25.22 -0.06
N LEU A 85 -4.26 -24.74 0.66
CA LEU A 85 -3.44 -23.60 0.24
C LEU A 85 -2.73 -23.85 -1.09
N GLN A 86 -2.21 -25.06 -1.30
CA GLN A 86 -1.59 -25.46 -2.58
C GLN A 86 -2.61 -25.44 -3.72
N VAL A 87 -3.79 -26.02 -3.51
CA VAL A 87 -4.86 -26.04 -4.53
C VAL A 87 -5.32 -24.63 -4.90
N VAL A 88 -5.52 -23.75 -3.92
CA VAL A 88 -5.89 -22.34 -4.15
C VAL A 88 -4.79 -21.60 -4.91
N SER A 89 -3.53 -21.79 -4.52
CA SER A 89 -2.37 -21.17 -5.19
C SER A 89 -2.29 -21.59 -6.66
N ASP A 90 -2.44 -22.88 -6.95
CA ASP A 90 -2.39 -23.42 -8.30
C ASP A 90 -3.58 -22.94 -9.15
N TYR A 91 -4.78 -22.82 -8.55
CA TYR A 91 -5.95 -22.25 -9.20
C TYR A 91 -5.73 -20.78 -9.58
N CYS A 92 -5.23 -19.95 -8.67
CA CYS A 92 -4.94 -18.53 -8.93
C CYS A 92 -3.88 -18.35 -10.03
N LYS A 93 -2.84 -19.20 -10.06
CA LYS A 93 -1.83 -19.19 -11.13
C LYS A 93 -2.42 -19.60 -12.48
N LYS A 94 -3.30 -20.59 -12.48
CA LYS A 94 -3.96 -21.10 -13.69
C LYS A 94 -4.97 -20.12 -14.26
N TYR A 95 -5.62 -19.33 -13.41
CA TYR A 95 -6.65 -18.35 -13.78
C TYR A 95 -6.30 -16.96 -13.21
N PRO A 96 -5.34 -16.23 -13.80
CA PRO A 96 -4.85 -14.96 -13.29
C PRO A 96 -5.86 -13.80 -13.36
N ASP A 97 -7.03 -14.01 -13.97
CA ASP A 97 -7.96 -12.97 -14.43
C ASP A 97 -9.28 -12.90 -13.63
N HIS A 98 -9.24 -13.20 -12.34
CA HIS A 98 -10.43 -13.13 -11.48
C HIS A 98 -10.57 -11.79 -10.72
N ARG A 99 -9.88 -10.72 -11.14
CA ARG A 99 -10.12 -9.39 -10.56
C ARG A 99 -11.51 -8.95 -10.99
N LYS A 100 -12.52 -9.19 -10.15
CA LYS A 100 -13.80 -8.52 -10.30
C LYS A 100 -13.52 -7.02 -10.29
N GLU A 101 -13.68 -6.38 -11.43
CA GLU A 101 -13.92 -4.95 -11.49
C GLU A 101 -15.07 -4.67 -10.52
N THR A 102 -14.79 -3.88 -9.49
CA THR A 102 -15.79 -3.33 -8.58
C THR A 102 -15.53 -1.85 -8.43
#